data_AF-A0A6M4GX40-F1
#
_entry.id   AF-A0A6M4GX40-F1
#
_cell.length_a   1.000
_cell.length_b   1.000
_cell.length_c   1.000
_cell.angle_alpha   90.00
_cell.angle_beta   90.00
_cell.angle_gamma   90.00
#
_symmetry.space_group_name_H-M   'P 1'
#
loop_
_entity.id
_entity.type
_entity.pdbx_description
1 polymer ?
#
loop_
_entity_poly.entity_id
_entity_poly.type
_entity_poly.pdbx_seq_one_letter_code
_entity_poly.pdbx_strand_id
1 'polypeptide(L)' 'MGKGDKRSFKGKVFKGSYGNTRKRKNNKAMNIAARAKEAKK' A
#
# COMPACT_ATOMS: atom_id res chain seq x y z
N MET A 1 -9.70 -8.01 -7.05
CA MET A 1 -8.41 -7.86 -7.77
C MET A 1 -7.52 -9.09 -7.51
N GLY A 2 -7.05 -9.76 -8.56
CA GLY A 2 -6.32 -11.04 -8.47
C GLY A 2 -4.80 -10.91 -8.30
N LYS A 3 -4.08 -12.04 -8.33
CA LYS A 3 -2.61 -12.09 -8.25
C LYS A 3 -1.89 -11.35 -9.40
N GLY A 4 -2.54 -11.23 -10.56
CA GLY A 4 -1.99 -10.50 -11.72
C GLY A 4 -2.10 -8.97 -11.63
N ASP A 5 -2.92 -8.44 -10.72
CA ASP A 5 -3.14 -7.00 -10.63
C ASP A 5 -2.06 -6.31 -9.79
N LYS A 6 -1.11 -5.68 -10.50
CA LYS A 6 0.05 -4.97 -9.94
C LYS A 6 -0.33 -3.74 -9.10
N ARG A 7 -1.56 -3.23 -9.20
CA ARG A 7 -2.04 -2.08 -8.41
C ARG A 7 -2.62 -2.54 -7.06
N SER A 8 -3.14 -3.76 -7.00
CA SER A 8 -3.73 -4.35 -5.80
C SER A 8 -2.70 -4.77 -4.74
N PHE A 9 -3.13 -4.91 -3.48
CA PHE A 9 -2.31 -5.50 -2.43
C PHE A 9 -1.89 -6.93 -2.80
N LYS A 10 -2.84 -7.76 -3.24
CA LYS A 10 -2.61 -9.18 -3.56
C LYS A 10 -1.60 -9.36 -4.70
N GLY A 11 -1.68 -8.56 -5.76
CA GLY A 11 -0.70 -8.63 -6.84
C GLY A 11 0.66 -8.04 -6.48
N LYS A 12 0.73 -7.02 -5.61
CA LYS A 12 2.02 -6.57 -5.05
C LYS A 12 2.64 -7.58 -4.09
N VAL A 13 1.84 -8.35 -3.35
CA VAL A 13 2.32 -9.49 -2.55
C VAL A 13 2.92 -10.55 -3.45
N PHE A 14 2.18 -10.99 -4.47
CA PHE A 14 2.62 -12.02 -5.40
C PHE A 14 3.88 -11.63 -6.19
N LYS A 15 3.97 -10.38 -6.68
CA LYS A 15 5.15 -9.85 -7.38
C LYS A 15 6.35 -9.60 -6.44
N GLY A 16 6.14 -9.54 -5.12
CA GLY A 16 7.20 -9.17 -4.17
C GLY A 16 7.54 -7.67 -4.12
N SER A 17 6.83 -6.82 -4.87
CA SER A 17 7.09 -5.37 -4.92
C SER A 17 6.29 -4.57 -3.88
N TYR A 18 6.78 -3.39 -3.51
CA TYR A 18 6.08 -2.45 -2.62
C TYR A 18 5.50 -1.26 -3.40
N GLY A 19 4.59 -0.50 -2.76
CA GLY A 19 4.13 0.79 -3.24
C GLY A 19 2.89 1.24 -2.48
N ASN A 20 2.09 2.14 -3.04
CA ASN A 20 1.01 2.80 -2.30
C ASN A 20 0.04 1.83 -1.57
N THR A 21 -0.36 0.74 -2.24
CA THR A 21 -1.23 -0.31 -1.69
C THR A 21 -0.54 -1.33 -0.78
N ARG A 22 0.77 -1.59 -0.96
CA ARG A 22 1.57 -2.51 -0.11
C ARG A 22 2.75 -1.73 0.48
N LYS A 23 2.55 -1.14 1.65
CA LYS A 23 3.52 -0.26 2.32
C LYS A 23 4.57 -1.07 3.09
N ARG A 24 5.77 -0.53 3.24
CA ARG A 24 6.78 -1.03 4.18
C ARG A 24 6.50 -0.46 5.57
N LYS A 25 6.71 -1.25 6.63
CA LYS A 25 6.52 -0.83 8.03
C LYS A 25 7.27 0.48 8.35
N ASN A 26 8.46 0.65 7.79
CA ASN A 26 9.34 1.79 8.08
C ASN A 26 9.10 3.02 7.19
N ASN A 27 8.12 2.99 6.29
CA ASN A 27 7.89 4.12 5.38
C ASN A 27 7.03 5.20 6.07
N LYS A 28 7.66 5.95 6.98
CA LYS A 28 7.02 6.98 7.82
C LYS A 28 6.17 7.97 7.01
N ALA A 29 6.69 8.47 5.88
CA ALA A 29 5.98 9.43 5.03
C ALA A 29 4.64 8.89 4.50
N MET A 30 4.60 7.61 4.11
CA MET A 30 3.38 6.99 3.57
C MET A 30 2.36 6.57 4.65
N ASN A 31 2.81 6.38 5.89
CA ASN A 31 1.93 6.14 7.03
C ASN A 31 1.29 7.44 7.52
N ILE A 32 2.02 8.56 7.53
CA ILE A 32 1.47 9.88 7.87
C ILE A 32 0.36 10.26 6.88
N ALA A 33 0.59 10.06 5.58
CA ALA A 33 -0.44 10.33 4.56
C ALA A 33 -1.68 9.40 4.66
N ALA A 34 -1.51 8.18 5.17
CA ALA A 34 -2.63 7.27 5.43
C ALA A 34 -3.49 7.77 6.59
N ARG A 35 -2.82 8.10 7.70
CA ARG A 35 -3.45 8.60 8.92
C ARG A 35 -4.13 9.95 8.71
N ALA A 36 -3.53 10.83 7.90
CA ALA A 36 -4.12 12.12 7.54
C ALA A 36 -5.39 11.99 6.66
N LYS A 37 -5.48 10.95 5.82
CA LYS A 37 -6.71 10.67 5.06
C LYS A 37 -7.81 10.05 5.91
N GLU A 38 -7.44 9.25 6.91
CA GLU A 38 -8.38 8.65 7.86
C GLU A 38 -8.95 9.68 8.83
N ALA A 39 -8.14 10.65 9.29
CA ALA A 39 -8.57 11.73 10.18
C ALA A 39 -9.47 12.79 9.52
N LYS A 40 -9.60 12.77 8.18
CA LYS A 40 -10.45 13.71 7.42
C LYS A 40 -11.76 13.06 6.93
N LYS A 41 -11.98 11.78 7.23
CA LYS A 41 -13.22 11.07 6.95
C LYS A 41 -14.14 11.16 8.14
#